data_AF-A0A7R9FCJ1-F1
#
_entry.id   AF-A0A7R9FCJ1-F1
#
_cell.length_a   1.000
_cell.length_b   1.000
_cell.length_c   1.000
_cell.angle_alpha   90.00
_cell.angle_beta   90.00
_cell.angle_gamma   90.00
#
_symmetry.space_group_name_H-M   'P 1'
#
loop_
_entity.id
_entity.type
_entity.pdbx_description
1 polymer ?
#
loop_
_entity_poly.entity_id
_entity_poly.type
_entity_poly.pdbx_seq_one_letter_code
_entity_poly.pdbx_strand_id
1 'polypeptide(L)'
;MTELMHLVKFNYNDMIGAKKDPMVDSWLFMSSPVPILTILALYLYFVLSLGPSVMNSRKPFHLQKLLVAYNLYQVLFSLWLCTLPFRFGAVQYIFKHGCQPADQPQSPYSVAVSNGAWWYFFSKIIELLDTVRAFLC
;
A
#
# COMPACT_ATOMS: atom_id res chain seq x y z
N MET A 1 -11.34 -20.65 24.43
CA MET A 1 -11.39 -19.51 23.47
C MET A 1 -10.59 -18.31 23.96
N THR A 2 -10.68 -17.94 25.24
CA THR A 2 -9.87 -16.87 25.87
C THR A 2 -8.37 -17.14 25.81
N GLU A 3 -7.92 -18.36 26.12
CA GLU A 3 -6.49 -18.73 26.05
C GLU A 3 -5.89 -18.52 24.65
N LEU A 4 -6.63 -18.90 23.61
CA LEU A 4 -6.21 -18.69 22.22
C LEU A 4 -6.16 -17.20 21.87
N MET A 5 -7.14 -16.42 22.31
CA MET A 5 -7.14 -14.96 22.11
C MET A 5 -5.97 -14.29 22.81
N HIS A 6 -5.60 -14.73 24.02
CA HIS A 6 -4.44 -14.21 24.74
C HIS A 6 -3.12 -14.56 24.03
N LEU A 7 -2.99 -15.79 23.53
CA LEU A 7 -1.80 -16.25 22.81
C LEU A 7 -1.63 -15.52 21.47
N VAL A 8 -2.72 -15.34 20.71
CA VAL A 8 -2.72 -14.55 19.47
C VAL A 8 -2.34 -13.10 19.75
N LYS A 9 -2.91 -12.48 20.79
CA LYS A 9 -2.60 -11.09 21.14
C LYS A 9 -1.15 -10.92 21.61
N PHE A 10 -0.63 -11.88 22.37
CA PHE A 10 0.76 -11.87 22.83
C PHE A 10 1.72 -12.00 21.66
N ASN A 11 1.55 -13.00 20.79
CA ASN A 11 2.38 -13.17 19.59
C ASN A 11 2.29 -11.96 18.65
N TYR A 12 1.09 -11.40 18.48
CA TYR A 12 0.91 -10.20 17.66
C TYR A 12 1.67 -9.00 18.23
N ASN A 13 1.55 -8.75 19.54
CA ASN A 13 2.25 -7.65 20.20
C ASN A 13 3.76 -7.85 20.24
N ASP A 14 4.23 -9.09 20.37
CA ASP A 14 5.66 -9.40 20.36
C ASP A 14 6.27 -9.17 18.98
N MET A 15 5.61 -9.66 17.91
CA MET A 15 6.06 -9.48 16.54
C MET A 15 6.06 -8.01 16.10
N ILE A 16 5.06 -7.24 16.53
CA ILE A 16 4.97 -5.80 16.22
C ILE A 16 5.87 -4.96 17.14
N GLY A 17 5.99 -5.32 18.41
CA GLY A 17 6.79 -4.61 19.40
C GLY A 17 8.29 -4.78 19.20
N ALA A 18 8.75 -5.98 18.79
CA ALA A 18 10.17 -6.28 18.62
C ALA A 18 10.82 -5.61 17.39
N LYS A 19 10.04 -5.14 16.42
CA LYS A 19 10.53 -4.57 15.14
C LYS A 19 9.80 -3.29 14.71
N LYS A 20 9.28 -2.51 15.66
CA LYS A 20 8.59 -1.25 15.33
C LYS A 20 9.61 -0.13 15.10
N ASP A 21 9.71 0.34 13.86
CA ASP A 21 10.37 1.62 13.58
C ASP A 21 9.41 2.77 13.93
N PRO A 22 9.68 3.58 14.98
CA PRO A 22 8.75 4.60 15.47
C PRO A 22 8.46 5.69 14.44
N MET A 23 9.33 5.86 13.44
CA MET A 23 9.14 6.81 12.35
C MET A 23 8.02 6.39 11.41
N VAL A 24 7.99 5.11 11.00
CA VAL A 24 7.00 4.57 10.05
C VAL A 24 5.63 4.42 10.72
N ASP A 25 5.61 4.15 12.02
CA ASP A 25 4.39 3.96 12.81
C ASP A 25 3.51 5.22 12.89
N SER A 26 4.11 6.40 12.72
CA SER A 26 3.41 7.69 12.68
C SER A 26 2.70 7.96 11.35
N TRP A 27 2.98 7.17 10.31
CA TRP A 27 2.45 7.39 8.98
C TRP A 27 1.04 6.82 8.80
N LEU A 28 0.27 7.44 7.91
CA LEU A 28 -1.10 7.04 7.62
C LEU A 28 -1.13 5.57 7.16
N PHE A 29 -2.04 4.80 7.78
CA PHE A 29 -2.23 3.35 7.58
C PHE A 29 -1.10 2.42 8.05
N MET A 30 -0.05 2.93 8.69
CA MET A 30 1.07 2.11 9.20
C MET A 30 1.00 1.81 10.69
N SER A 31 0.15 2.52 11.45
CA SER A 31 0.00 2.33 12.90
C SER A 31 -0.55 0.96 13.30
N SER A 32 -1.36 0.37 12.42
CA SER A 32 -1.98 -0.94 12.57
C SER A 32 -2.31 -1.50 11.19
N PRO A 33 -2.29 -2.83 10.97
CA PRO A 33 -2.78 -3.47 9.75
C PRO A 33 -4.30 -3.44 9.63
N VAL A 34 -5.04 -3.15 10.71
CA VAL A 34 -6.51 -3.18 10.75
C VAL A 34 -7.17 -2.24 9.73
N PRO A 35 -6.76 -0.97 9.57
CA PRO A 35 -7.34 -0.07 8.56
C PRO A 35 -7.21 -0.62 7.14
N ILE A 36 -6.06 -1.23 6.81
CA ILE A 36 -5.80 -1.79 5.48
C ILE A 36 -6.71 -2.99 5.20
N LEU A 37 -6.81 -3.90 6.18
CA LEU A 37 -7.72 -5.04 6.09
C LEU A 37 -9.18 -4.61 5.95
N THR A 38 -9.56 -3.52 6.62
CA THR A 38 -10.90 -2.94 6.50
C THR A 38 -11.15 -2.40 5.09
N ILE A 39 -10.20 -1.66 4.51
CA ILE A 39 -10.28 -1.16 3.13
C ILE A 39 -10.42 -2.32 2.15
N LEU A 40 -9.61 -3.38 2.30
CA LEU A 40 -9.66 -4.56 1.43
C LEU A 40 -11.00 -5.30 1.54
N ALA A 41 -11.52 -5.48 2.76
CA ALA A 41 -12.81 -6.12 2.98
C ALA A 41 -13.97 -5.33 2.35
N LEU A 42 -13.97 -4.00 2.54
CA LEU A 42 -14.96 -3.11 1.92
C LEU A 42 -14.87 -3.12 0.40
N TYR A 43 -13.65 -3.10 -0.14
CA TYR A 43 -13.39 -3.20 -1.57
C TYR A 43 -13.91 -4.53 -2.15
N LEU A 44 -13.62 -5.67 -1.52
CA LEU A 44 -14.11 -6.98 -1.96
C LEU A 44 -15.64 -7.06 -1.90
N TYR A 45 -16.24 -6.53 -0.83
CA TYR A 45 -17.70 -6.44 -0.70
C TYR A 45 -18.32 -5.61 -1.83
N PHE A 46 -17.72 -4.45 -2.13
CA PHE A 46 -18.18 -3.58 -3.20
C PHE A 46 -18.09 -4.26 -4.57
N VAL A 47 -16.96 -4.90 -4.88
CA VAL A 47 -16.70 -5.52 -6.18
C VAL A 47 -17.53 -6.78 -6.40
N LEU A 48 -17.67 -7.63 -5.38
CA LEU A 48 -18.33 -8.94 -5.53
C LEU A 48 -19.85 -8.89 -5.35
N SER A 49 -20.37 -7.97 -4.52
CA SER A 49 -21.79 -7.95 -4.17
C SER A 49 -22.48 -6.70 -4.70
N LEU A 50 -21.96 -5.51 -4.35
CA LEU A 50 -22.65 -4.27 -4.66
C LEU A 50 -22.58 -3.91 -6.15
N GLY A 51 -21.41 -4.07 -6.78
CA GLY A 51 -21.17 -3.81 -8.19
C GLY A 51 -22.13 -4.56 -9.12
N PRO A 52 -22.17 -5.91 -9.08
CA PRO A 52 -23.09 -6.71 -9.89
C PRO A 52 -24.57 -6.39 -9.63
N SER A 53 -24.94 -6.15 -8.37
CA SER A 53 -26.31 -5.81 -7.99
C SER A 53 -26.78 -4.49 -8.60
N VAL A 54 -25.91 -3.47 -8.60
CA VAL A 54 -26.19 -2.15 -9.19
C VAL A 54 -26.20 -2.22 -10.73
N MET A 55 -25.29 -2.98 -11.35
CA MET A 55 -25.24 -3.15 -12.81
C MET A 55 -26.42 -3.95 -13.36
N ASN A 56 -27.03 -4.86 -12.59
CA ASN A 56 -28.13 -5.71 -13.08
C ASN A 56 -29.36 -4.90 -13.58
N SER A 57 -29.50 -3.63 -13.16
CA SER A 57 -30.63 -2.77 -13.52
C SER A 57 -30.22 -1.50 -14.29
N ARG A 58 -28.94 -1.35 -14.65
CA ARG A 58 -28.38 -0.12 -15.23
C ARG A 58 -27.50 -0.42 -16.43
N LYS A 59 -27.56 0.43 -17.45
CA LYS A 59 -26.61 0.41 -18.58
C LYS A 59 -25.21 0.84 -18.10
N PRO A 60 -24.14 0.31 -18.68
CA PRO A 60 -22.78 0.66 -18.31
C PRO A 60 -22.50 2.16 -18.47
N PHE A 61 -21.73 2.72 -17.55
CA PHE A 61 -21.37 4.13 -17.55
C PHE A 61 -20.24 4.39 -18.57
N HIS A 62 -20.42 5.40 -19.43
CA HIS A 62 -19.34 5.84 -20.32
C HIS A 62 -18.32 6.72 -19.58
N LEU A 63 -17.40 6.07 -18.88
CA LEU A 63 -16.31 6.71 -18.10
C LEU A 63 -14.97 6.76 -18.84
N GLN A 64 -14.96 6.60 -20.17
CA GLN A 64 -13.74 6.47 -20.98
C GLN A 64 -12.70 7.58 -20.74
N LYS A 65 -13.13 8.85 -20.67
CA LYS A 65 -12.20 9.99 -20.43
C LYS A 65 -11.56 9.94 -19.05
N LEU A 66 -12.35 9.56 -18.03
CA LEU A 66 -11.85 9.39 -16.67
C LEU A 66 -10.85 8.22 -16.61
N LEU A 67 -11.12 7.14 -17.37
CA LEU A 67 -10.25 5.97 -17.46
C LEU A 67 -8.87 6.34 -18.03
N VAL A 68 -8.86 7.10 -19.13
CA VAL A 68 -7.61 7.54 -19.77
C VAL A 68 -6.82 8.47 -18.84
N ALA A 69 -7.49 9.43 -18.19
CA ALA A 69 -6.84 10.34 -17.25
C ALA A 69 -6.24 9.59 -16.03
N TYR A 70 -6.97 8.62 -15.50
CA TYR A 70 -6.50 7.80 -14.39
C TYR A 70 -5.27 6.96 -14.79
N ASN A 71 -5.32 6.26 -15.93
CA ASN A 71 -4.21 5.43 -16.38
C ASN A 71 -2.97 6.26 -16.67
N LEU A 72 -3.15 7.47 -17.22
CA LEU A 72 -2.05 8.42 -17.40
C LEU A 72 -1.45 8.85 -16.05
N TYR A 73 -2.29 9.17 -15.07
CA TYR A 73 -1.82 9.49 -13.72
C TYR A 73 -1.02 8.34 -13.12
N GLN A 74 -1.50 7.10 -13.23
CA GLN A 74 -0.80 5.93 -12.68
C GLN A 74 0.57 5.75 -13.34
N VAL A 75 0.68 5.88 -14.67
CA VAL A 75 1.96 5.80 -15.38
C VAL A 75 2.92 6.88 -14.90
N LEU A 76 2.47 8.14 -14.81
CA LEU A 76 3.30 9.26 -14.33
C LEU A 76 3.76 9.04 -12.88
N PHE A 77 2.86 8.56 -12.03
CA PHE A 77 3.16 8.28 -10.63
C PHE A 77 4.15 7.13 -10.46
N SER A 78 3.98 6.04 -11.22
CA SER A 78 4.92 4.92 -11.23
C SER A 78 6.30 5.33 -11.78
N LEU A 79 6.34 6.16 -12.82
CA LEU A 79 7.60 6.71 -13.34
C LEU A 79 8.31 7.56 -12.26
N TRP A 80 7.57 8.43 -11.58
CA TRP A 80 8.12 9.22 -10.48
C TRP A 80 8.67 8.32 -9.37
N LEU A 81 7.91 7.30 -8.92
CA LEU A 81 8.36 6.30 -7.95
C LEU A 81 9.64 5.59 -8.37
N CYS A 82 9.75 5.19 -9.64
CA CYS A 82 10.97 4.57 -10.16
C CYS A 82 12.20 5.49 -10.09
N THR A 83 12.04 6.82 -10.09
CA THR A 83 13.17 7.76 -9.97
C THR A 83 13.67 7.96 -8.53
N LEU A 84 12.84 7.68 -7.51
CA LEU A 84 13.21 7.90 -6.11
C LEU A 84 14.49 7.14 -5.69
N PRO A 85 14.63 5.83 -5.98
CA PRO A 85 15.85 5.09 -5.63
C PRO A 85 17.13 5.63 -6.28
N PHE A 86 17.03 6.20 -7.48
CA PHE A 86 18.18 6.78 -8.17
C PHE A 86 18.58 8.14 -7.58
N ARG A 87 17.61 8.96 -7.18
CA ARG A 87 17.87 10.28 -6.56
C ARG A 87 18.57 10.18 -5.21
N PHE A 88 18.19 9.22 -4.39
CA PHE A 88 18.74 9.06 -3.04
C PHE A 88 19.94 8.10 -2.98
N GLY A 89 20.50 7.72 -4.13
CA GLY A 89 21.65 6.82 -4.21
C GLY A 89 21.34 5.42 -3.66
N ALA A 90 20.06 5.04 -3.60
CA ALA A 90 19.65 3.81 -2.95
C ALA A 90 20.17 2.58 -3.68
N VAL A 91 20.16 2.63 -5.00
CA VAL A 91 20.73 1.59 -5.86
C VAL A 91 22.22 1.42 -5.56
N GLN A 92 22.99 2.52 -5.49
CA GLN A 92 24.41 2.48 -5.16
C GLN A 92 24.66 1.96 -3.74
N TYR A 93 23.82 2.32 -2.78
CA TYR A 93 23.90 1.84 -1.41
C TYR A 93 23.66 0.32 -1.32
N ILE A 94 22.64 -0.20 -2.02
CA ILE A 94 22.34 -1.63 -2.10
C ILE A 94 23.49 -2.40 -2.76
N PHE A 95 24.02 -1.90 -3.89
CA PHE A 95 25.18 -2.51 -4.54
C PHE A 95 26.43 -2.51 -3.66
N LYS A 96 26.60 -1.50 -2.78
CA LYS A 96 27.76 -1.36 -1.90
C LYS A 96 27.65 -2.16 -0.59
N HIS A 97 26.47 -2.25 0.01
CA HIS A 97 26.25 -2.90 1.32
C HIS A 97 25.61 -4.29 1.21
N GLY A 98 25.16 -4.70 0.03
CA GLY A 98 24.68 -6.04 -0.26
C GLY A 98 23.63 -6.53 0.74
N CYS A 99 23.87 -7.69 1.34
CA CYS A 99 22.97 -8.35 2.30
C CYS A 99 23.10 -7.86 3.75
N GLN A 100 23.98 -6.89 4.03
CA GLN A 100 24.22 -6.40 5.38
C GLN A 100 24.06 -4.88 5.41
N PRO A 101 22.82 -4.38 5.50
CA PRO A 101 22.57 -2.96 5.62
C PRO A 101 23.29 -2.45 6.88
N ALA A 102 23.98 -1.31 6.78
CA ALA A 102 24.56 -0.69 7.96
C ALA A 102 23.44 -0.43 8.98
N ASP A 103 23.65 -0.85 10.24
CA ASP A 103 22.72 -0.78 11.37
C ASP A 103 22.45 0.67 11.85
N GLN A 104 22.15 1.58 10.93
CA GLN A 104 21.78 2.96 11.24
C GLN A 104 20.29 3.17 10.95
N PRO A 105 19.42 2.95 11.95
CA PRO A 105 17.96 3.07 11.82
C PRO A 105 17.47 4.46 11.38
N GLN A 106 18.32 5.49 11.42
CA GLN A 106 17.98 6.88 11.05
C GLN A 106 18.92 7.50 10.03
N SER A 107 19.63 6.69 9.23
CA SER A 107 20.39 7.25 8.11
C SER A 107 19.43 7.95 7.11
N PRO A 108 19.86 9.04 6.45
CA PRO A 108 19.03 9.73 5.44
C PRO A 108 18.58 8.78 4.31
N TYR A 109 19.36 7.72 4.08
CA TYR A 109 19.01 6.62 3.19
C TYR A 109 17.81 5.80 3.69
N SER A 110 17.83 5.34 4.95
CA SER A 110 16.73 4.56 5.54
C SER A 110 15.41 5.34 5.51
N VAL A 111 15.47 6.65 5.76
CA VAL A 111 14.30 7.53 5.68
C VAL A 111 13.77 7.65 4.26
N ALA A 112 14.65 7.84 3.27
CA ALA A 112 14.25 7.95 1.87
C ALA A 112 13.63 6.66 1.33
N VAL A 113 14.20 5.50 1.68
CA VAL A 113 13.68 4.18 1.30
C VAL A 113 12.33 3.91 1.95
N SER A 114 12.21 4.17 3.25
CA SER A 114 10.93 4.04 3.97
C SER A 114 9.85 4.92 3.33
N ASN A 115 10.17 6.18 3.03
CA ASN A 115 9.23 7.11 2.40
C ASN A 115 8.82 6.63 1.00
N GLY A 116 9.77 6.15 0.20
CA GLY A 116 9.49 5.54 -1.10
C GLY A 116 8.59 4.30 -0.99
N ALA A 117 8.84 3.45 0.01
CA ALA A 117 8.01 2.27 0.29
C ALA A 117 6.58 2.67 0.68
N TRP A 118 6.41 3.73 1.48
CA TRP A 118 5.10 4.24 1.85
C TRP A 118 4.32 4.81 0.64
N TRP A 119 4.98 5.57 -0.23
CA TRP A 119 4.34 6.05 -1.47
C TRP A 119 4.00 4.90 -2.42
N TYR A 120 4.83 3.86 -2.51
CA TYR A 120 4.52 2.66 -3.26
C TYR A 120 3.31 1.91 -2.68
N PHE A 121 3.26 1.78 -1.36
CA PHE A 121 2.11 1.22 -0.66
C PHE A 121 0.82 2.01 -0.96
N PHE A 122 0.87 3.34 -0.90
CA PHE A 122 -0.26 4.20 -1.24
C PHE A 122 -0.68 4.05 -2.71
N SER A 123 0.28 3.90 -3.64
CA SER A 123 0.01 3.57 -5.04
C SER A 123 -0.86 2.33 -5.19
N LYS A 124 -0.56 1.28 -4.42
CA LYS A 124 -1.31 0.01 -4.47
C LYS A 124 -2.75 0.17 -4.00
N ILE A 125 -3.00 1.04 -3.02
CA ILE A 125 -4.38 1.36 -2.60
C ILE A 125 -5.14 2.03 -3.74
N ILE A 126 -4.51 2.96 -4.46
CA ILE A 126 -5.13 3.63 -5.61
C ILE A 126 -5.41 2.64 -6.75
N GLU A 127 -4.49 1.69 -6.99
CA GLU A 127 -4.66 0.64 -8.01
C GLU A 127 -5.86 -0.28 -7.75
N LEU A 128 -6.26 -0.51 -6.48
CA LEU A 128 -7.47 -1.27 -6.16
C LEU A 128 -8.74 -0.60 -6.74
N LEU A 129 -8.72 0.70 -7.00
CA LEU A 129 -9.84 1.38 -7.66
C LEU A 129 -9.99 1.00 -9.14
N ASP A 130 -9.02 0.33 -9.76
CA ASP A 130 -9.12 -0.13 -11.16
C ASP A 130 -10.18 -1.18 -11.37
N THR A 131 -10.23 -2.13 -10.46
CA THR A 131 -11.25 -3.16 -10.42
C THR A 131 -12.67 -2.61 -10.20
N VAL A 132 -12.83 -1.48 -9.53
CA VAL A 132 -14.14 -0.80 -9.44
C VAL A 132 -14.58 -0.28 -10.81
N ARG A 133 -13.64 0.12 -11.67
CA ARG A 133 -13.92 0.65 -13.01
C ARG A 133 -14.32 -0.45 -13.99
N ALA A 134 -13.78 -1.66 -13.83
CA ALA A 134 -14.18 -2.83 -14.61
C ALA A 134 -15.66 -3.23 -14.37
N PHE A 135 -16.20 -2.97 -13.17
CA PHE A 135 -17.60 -3.21 -12.82
C PHE A 135 -18.54 -2.03 -13.07
N LEU A 136 -18.08 -0.94 -13.69
CA LEU A 136 -18.96 0.20 -14.03
C LEU A 136 -19.11 0.37 -15.55
N CYS A 137 -18.29 -0.31 -16.35
CA CYS A 137 -18.30 -0.31 -17.81
C CYS A 137 -18.93 -1.58 -18.38
#